data_AF-A0A1S8CLE1-F1
#
_entry.id   AF-A0A1S8CLE1-F1
#
_cell.length_a   1.000
_cell.length_b   1.000
_cell.length_c   1.000
_cell.angle_alpha   90.00
_cell.angle_beta   90.00
_cell.angle_gamma   90.00
#
_symmetry.space_group_name_H-M   'P 1'
#
loop_
_entity.id
_entity.type
_entity.pdbx_description
1 polymer ?
#
loop_
_entity_poly.entity_id
_entity_poly.type
_entity_poly.pdbx_seq_one_letter_code
_entity_poly.pdbx_strand_id
1 'polypeptide(L)'
;MSEGVAVDGSARTDSGASRFAILWFLALALMSALLNSSAPTPLYPLYQHELALTSVSLTVIYGAYAAGVLISLFGVGNLAGKVRDLRSMIVPALLVVLVGALLFALADSFTLLFIARLLAGIGTGALTGAANIALVRFGPKDGGKNAALIATLSFTTGLALGPIFSGVALQTGFYTTSMPFVIIMFVAATAALGVMLKWPQDVALVVSSGQAVETRVENSSLAAGLRATGSQFFLCAGALFTCWAVAASILAIGPSVAEKLLGMQSRGVYGYVIAVYLVIAGISQILSRRFKARYSLMFGCLAQALSVVVFAEAIQLYSLVLAAVGMVIAGYAYGAIFVGSATLVNLISPKASHARLISLFYVIAYVANWVPILLGVVIDHASLHLAVNLLFLVSAVVCLALGLLVMRAKFPH
;
A
#
# COMPACT_ATOMS: atom_id res chain seq x y z
N MET A 1 -57.86 7.45 -24.43
CA MET A 1 -56.66 7.95 -25.13
C MET A 1 -55.80 8.63 -24.09
N SER A 2 -54.88 7.88 -23.49
CA SER A 2 -53.41 8.02 -23.67
C SER A 2 -52.81 9.12 -22.81
N GLU A 3 -52.37 8.77 -21.59
CA GLU A 3 -51.26 9.43 -20.89
C GLU A 3 -50.90 8.56 -19.67
N GLY A 4 -49.80 7.79 -19.75
CA GLY A 4 -49.42 6.96 -18.61
C GLY A 4 -48.32 5.92 -18.86
N VAL A 5 -47.28 6.20 -19.66
CA VAL A 5 -46.13 5.27 -19.80
C VAL A 5 -44.78 5.98 -20.02
N ALA A 6 -44.51 7.11 -19.34
CA ALA A 6 -43.25 7.86 -19.57
C ALA A 6 -42.41 8.18 -18.31
N VAL A 7 -42.63 7.50 -17.17
CA VAL A 7 -41.91 7.83 -15.91
C VAL A 7 -40.92 6.74 -15.44
N ASP A 8 -41.01 5.51 -15.95
CA ASP A 8 -40.19 4.38 -15.40
C ASP A 8 -38.82 4.18 -16.12
N GLY A 9 -38.51 4.98 -17.15
CA GLY A 9 -37.26 4.90 -17.92
C GLY A 9 -36.14 5.85 -17.45
N SER A 10 -36.48 7.06 -16.97
CA SER A 10 -35.51 8.07 -16.52
C SER A 10 -34.92 7.75 -15.14
N ALA A 11 -35.75 7.27 -14.21
CA ALA A 11 -35.30 6.93 -12.85
C ALA A 11 -34.29 5.77 -12.82
N ARG A 12 -34.44 4.77 -13.71
CA ARG A 12 -33.48 3.64 -13.80
C ARG A 12 -32.15 4.06 -14.44
N THR A 13 -32.18 4.94 -15.43
CA THR A 13 -30.97 5.43 -16.12
C THR A 13 -30.16 6.39 -15.23
N ASP A 14 -30.81 7.28 -14.47
CA ASP A 14 -30.16 8.16 -13.50
C ASP A 14 -29.53 7.40 -12.33
N SER A 15 -30.16 6.31 -11.87
CA SER A 15 -29.62 5.48 -10.79
C SER A 15 -28.34 4.73 -11.18
N GLY A 16 -28.22 4.33 -12.45
CA GLY A 16 -27.03 3.65 -12.98
C GLY A 16 -25.85 4.60 -13.17
N ALA A 17 -26.11 5.78 -13.73
CA ALA A 17 -25.09 6.82 -13.91
C ALA A 17 -24.55 7.35 -12.57
N SER A 18 -25.42 7.55 -11.58
CA SER A 18 -25.04 7.98 -10.23
C SER A 18 -24.17 6.93 -9.51
N ARG A 19 -24.50 5.64 -9.65
CA ARG A 19 -23.69 4.54 -9.10
C ARG A 19 -22.32 4.42 -9.76
N PHE A 20 -22.24 4.54 -11.09
CA PHE A 20 -20.96 4.54 -11.79
C PHE A 20 -20.09 5.72 -11.36
N ALA A 21 -20.69 6.91 -11.25
CA ALA A 21 -20.01 8.12 -10.80
C ALA A 21 -19.42 7.97 -9.40
N ILE A 22 -20.18 7.46 -8.41
CA ILE A 22 -19.65 7.29 -7.05
C ILE A 22 -18.51 6.28 -6.99
N LEU A 23 -18.59 5.17 -7.74
CA LEU A 23 -17.50 4.19 -7.82
C LEU A 23 -16.21 4.81 -8.39
N TRP A 24 -16.34 5.69 -9.38
CA TRP A 24 -15.21 6.43 -9.94
C TRP A 24 -14.58 7.40 -8.92
N PHE A 25 -15.38 8.15 -8.16
CA PHE A 25 -14.84 9.05 -7.13
C PHE A 25 -14.22 8.29 -5.96
N LEU A 26 -14.76 7.13 -5.59
CA LEU A 26 -14.14 6.24 -4.60
C LEU A 26 -12.80 5.69 -5.11
N ALA A 27 -12.72 5.35 -6.40
CA ALA A 27 -11.49 4.94 -7.05
C ALA A 27 -10.44 6.06 -7.05
N LEU A 28 -10.85 7.31 -7.35
CA LEU A 28 -9.98 8.48 -7.26
C LEU A 28 -9.54 8.77 -5.82
N ALA A 29 -10.42 8.55 -4.83
CA ALA A 29 -10.08 8.74 -3.43
C ALA A 29 -9.00 7.76 -2.97
N LEU A 30 -9.10 6.48 -3.34
CA LEU A 30 -8.05 5.49 -3.09
C LEU A 30 -6.76 5.84 -3.85
N MET A 31 -6.90 6.24 -5.11
CA MET A 31 -5.77 6.60 -5.95
C MET A 31 -4.99 7.78 -5.39
N SER A 32 -5.65 8.87 -4.96
CA SER A 32 -4.99 10.07 -4.42
C SER A 32 -4.18 9.75 -3.16
N ALA A 33 -4.73 8.92 -2.27
CA ALA A 33 -4.04 8.48 -1.06
C ALA A 33 -2.76 7.70 -1.38
N LEU A 34 -2.81 6.76 -2.35
CA LEU A 34 -1.63 5.96 -2.68
C LEU A 34 -0.62 6.70 -3.55
N LEU A 35 -1.10 7.66 -4.33
CA LEU A 35 -0.24 8.60 -5.04
C LEU A 35 0.55 9.45 -4.06
N ASN A 36 -0.11 9.95 -3.01
CA ASN A 36 0.54 10.64 -1.88
C ASN A 36 1.53 9.74 -1.11
N SER A 37 1.26 8.44 -1.03
CA SER A 37 2.15 7.47 -0.40
C SER A 37 3.45 7.26 -1.19
N SER A 38 3.41 7.26 -2.51
CA SER A 38 4.55 6.86 -3.34
C SER A 38 5.34 8.04 -3.92
N ALA A 39 4.68 9.18 -4.19
CA ALA A 39 5.29 10.35 -4.80
C ALA A 39 6.52 10.94 -4.06
N PRO A 40 6.60 10.98 -2.73
CA PRO A 40 7.78 11.53 -2.06
C PRO A 40 9.08 10.78 -2.35
N THR A 41 8.99 9.50 -2.72
CA THR A 41 10.14 8.59 -2.79
C THR A 41 11.28 9.08 -3.69
N PRO A 42 11.05 9.44 -4.97
CA PRO A 42 12.13 9.90 -5.83
C PRO A 42 12.71 11.25 -5.41
N LEU A 43 11.97 12.04 -4.62
CA LEU A 43 12.37 13.37 -4.15
C LEU A 43 13.27 13.32 -2.91
N TYR A 44 13.40 12.17 -2.23
CA TYR A 44 14.16 12.09 -0.98
C TYR A 44 15.63 12.52 -1.09
N PRO A 45 16.42 12.14 -2.13
CA PRO A 45 17.78 12.66 -2.26
C PRO A 45 17.84 14.19 -2.41
N LEU A 46 16.84 14.78 -3.08
CA LEU A 46 16.75 16.24 -3.22
C LEU A 46 16.47 16.89 -1.86
N TYR A 47 15.47 16.42 -1.12
CA TYR A 47 15.20 16.91 0.24
C TYR A 47 16.40 16.70 1.17
N GLN A 48 17.10 15.57 1.02
CA GLN A 48 18.29 15.28 1.82
C GLN A 48 19.38 16.32 1.61
N HIS A 49 19.61 16.68 0.35
CA HIS A 49 20.61 17.66 -0.03
C HIS A 49 20.19 19.08 0.38
N GLU A 50 18.97 19.50 0.05
CA GLU A 50 18.49 20.87 0.30
C GLU A 50 18.31 21.19 1.79
N LEU A 51 17.89 20.20 2.59
CA LEU A 51 17.60 20.38 4.02
C LEU A 51 18.69 19.79 4.92
N ALA A 52 19.83 19.38 4.35
CA ALA A 52 20.96 18.75 5.04
C ALA A 52 20.53 17.59 5.99
N LEU A 53 19.60 16.75 5.53
CA LEU A 53 19.07 15.65 6.32
C LEU A 53 20.02 14.45 6.34
N THR A 54 20.04 13.73 7.45
CA THR A 54 20.76 12.46 7.53
C THR A 54 19.94 11.32 6.90
N SER A 55 20.54 10.16 6.69
CA SER A 55 19.81 8.98 6.18
C SER A 55 18.81 8.44 7.22
N VAL A 56 19.09 8.57 8.52
CA VAL A 56 18.09 8.35 9.58
C VAL A 56 16.90 9.29 9.42
N SER A 57 17.13 10.59 9.21
CA SER A 57 16.03 11.56 9.03
C SER A 57 15.10 11.16 7.87
N LEU A 58 15.66 10.80 6.71
CA LEU A 58 14.86 10.35 5.55
C LEU A 58 14.05 9.08 5.85
N THR A 59 14.69 8.09 6.46
CA THR A 59 14.05 6.80 6.75
C THR A 59 12.99 6.92 7.85
N VAL A 60 13.18 7.82 8.81
CA VAL A 60 12.16 8.20 9.80
C VAL A 60 10.98 8.91 9.14
N ILE A 61 11.23 9.86 8.23
CA ILE A 61 10.16 10.49 7.42
C ILE A 61 9.40 9.39 6.69
N TYR A 62 10.07 8.53 5.92
CA TYR A 62 9.42 7.41 5.23
C TYR A 62 8.59 6.54 6.19
N GLY A 63 9.15 6.17 7.34
CA GLY A 63 8.49 5.37 8.38
C GLY A 63 7.30 6.04 9.06
N ALA A 64 7.22 7.37 9.08
CA ALA A 64 6.08 8.12 9.62
C ALA A 64 4.78 7.80 8.88
N TYR A 65 4.86 7.44 7.59
CA TYR A 65 3.70 6.97 6.83
C TYR A 65 3.09 5.72 7.45
N ALA A 66 3.93 4.71 7.76
CA ALA A 66 3.45 3.48 8.38
C ALA A 66 2.87 3.74 9.78
N ALA A 67 3.46 4.65 10.56
CA ALA A 67 2.89 5.10 11.83
C ALA A 67 1.49 5.70 11.64
N GLY A 68 1.32 6.57 10.64
CA GLY A 68 0.04 7.18 10.32
C GLY A 68 -1.03 6.16 9.90
N VAL A 69 -0.65 5.18 9.06
CA VAL A 69 -1.56 4.10 8.66
C VAL A 69 -1.99 3.28 9.88
N LEU A 70 -1.07 2.94 10.78
CA LEU A 70 -1.36 2.19 12.00
C LEU A 70 -2.29 2.98 12.95
N ILE A 71 -2.04 4.28 13.17
CA ILE A 71 -2.94 5.16 13.94
C ILE A 71 -4.36 5.09 13.38
N SER A 72 -4.49 5.15 12.05
CA SER A 72 -5.78 5.09 11.37
C SER A 72 -6.44 3.71 11.48
N LEU A 73 -5.66 2.62 11.35
CA LEU A 73 -6.17 1.26 11.49
C LEU A 73 -6.75 1.00 12.90
N PHE A 74 -6.07 1.47 13.94
CA PHE A 74 -6.53 1.33 15.33
C PHE A 74 -7.66 2.30 15.70
N GLY A 75 -7.60 3.54 15.22
CA GLY A 75 -8.62 4.56 15.50
C GLY A 75 -9.86 4.39 14.63
N VAL A 76 -9.70 4.59 13.32
CA VAL A 76 -10.78 4.70 12.33
C VAL A 76 -11.37 3.33 11.96
N GLY A 77 -10.57 2.27 11.98
CA GLY A 77 -11.02 0.90 11.65
C GLY A 77 -12.15 0.40 12.55
N ASN A 78 -12.13 0.76 13.84
CA ASN A 78 -13.20 0.44 14.79
C ASN A 78 -14.49 1.25 14.58
N LEU A 79 -14.38 2.44 13.97
CA LEU A 79 -15.53 3.31 13.68
C LEU A 79 -16.20 2.95 12.35
N ALA A 80 -15.44 2.48 11.35
CA ALA A 80 -15.96 2.22 10.00
C ALA A 80 -17.12 1.21 9.97
N GLY A 81 -17.10 0.21 10.85
CA GLY A 81 -18.19 -0.75 10.98
C GLY A 81 -19.42 -0.23 11.73
N LYS A 82 -19.32 0.89 12.44
CA LYS A 82 -20.38 1.46 13.29
C LYS A 82 -21.06 2.68 12.65
N VAL A 83 -20.41 3.33 11.70
CA VAL A 83 -20.89 4.54 11.06
C VAL A 83 -21.86 4.18 9.93
N ARG A 84 -23.08 4.74 10.00
CA ARG A 84 -24.13 4.50 8.97
C ARG A 84 -23.79 5.12 7.62
N ASP A 85 -23.16 6.30 7.65
CA ASP A 85 -22.77 7.07 6.46
C ASP A 85 -21.25 7.18 6.32
N LEU A 86 -20.67 6.37 5.44
CA LEU A 86 -19.24 6.33 5.15
C LEU A 86 -18.69 7.65 4.57
N ARG A 87 -19.55 8.54 4.04
CA ARG A 87 -19.15 9.88 3.57
C ARG A 87 -18.48 10.67 4.70
N SER A 88 -19.01 10.55 5.91
CA SER A 88 -18.50 11.22 7.11
C SER A 88 -17.09 10.76 7.52
N MET A 89 -16.59 9.68 6.90
CA MET A 89 -15.22 9.18 7.11
C MET A 89 -14.34 9.46 5.90
N ILE A 90 -14.86 9.26 4.68
CA ILE A 90 -14.13 9.44 3.43
C ILE A 90 -13.76 10.90 3.19
N VAL A 91 -14.70 11.84 3.41
CA VAL A 91 -14.44 13.26 3.16
C VAL A 91 -13.38 13.83 4.12
N PRO A 92 -13.45 13.64 5.45
CA PRO A 92 -12.37 14.07 6.34
C PRO A 92 -11.03 13.40 6.02
N ALA A 93 -11.02 12.12 5.63
CA ALA A 93 -9.79 11.45 5.24
C ALA A 93 -9.17 12.06 3.96
N LEU A 94 -9.99 12.47 2.99
CA LEU A 94 -9.52 13.22 1.82
C LEU A 94 -8.98 14.60 2.18
N LEU A 95 -9.59 15.29 3.15
CA LEU A 95 -9.05 16.54 3.69
C LEU A 95 -7.68 16.33 4.35
N VAL A 96 -7.50 15.23 5.09
CA VAL A 96 -6.19 14.86 5.66
C VAL A 96 -5.15 14.60 4.55
N VAL A 97 -5.54 13.92 3.46
CA VAL A 97 -4.66 13.74 2.29
C VAL A 97 -4.31 15.08 1.63
N LEU A 98 -5.29 15.98 1.46
CA LEU A 98 -5.11 17.33 0.93
C LEU A 98 -4.13 18.15 1.76
N VAL A 99 -4.32 18.19 3.08
CA VAL A 99 -3.43 18.90 4.00
C VAL A 99 -2.04 18.27 3.96
N GLY A 100 -1.92 16.94 4.00
CA GLY A 100 -0.62 16.28 3.89
C GLY A 100 0.13 16.63 2.60
N ALA A 101 -0.58 16.66 1.46
CA ALA A 101 0.00 17.06 0.17
C ALA A 101 0.39 18.55 0.15
N LEU A 102 -0.43 19.44 0.74
CA LEU A 102 -0.09 20.85 0.90
C LEU A 102 1.19 21.03 1.72
N LEU A 103 1.30 20.33 2.86
CA LEU A 103 2.50 20.39 3.69
C LEU A 103 3.74 19.87 2.96
N PHE A 104 3.61 18.83 2.13
CA PHE A 104 4.70 18.39 1.25
C PHE A 104 5.11 19.44 0.22
N ALA A 105 4.13 20.10 -0.41
CA ALA A 105 4.38 21.12 -1.42
C ALA A 105 5.09 22.36 -0.86
N LEU A 106 4.91 22.63 0.44
CA LEU A 106 5.50 23.73 1.19
C LEU A 106 6.69 23.29 2.06
N ALA A 107 7.14 22.05 1.95
CA ALA A 107 8.09 21.46 2.88
C ALA A 107 9.47 22.12 2.78
N ASP A 108 9.90 22.75 3.87
CA ASP A 108 11.19 23.44 4.03
C ASP A 108 12.01 22.92 5.22
N SER A 109 11.53 21.86 5.89
CA SER A 109 12.10 21.37 7.13
C SER A 109 11.75 19.90 7.37
N PHE A 110 12.58 19.22 8.18
CA PHE A 110 12.34 17.85 8.62
C PHE A 110 10.95 17.67 9.24
N THR A 111 10.56 18.58 10.14
CA THR A 111 9.30 18.52 10.87
C THR A 111 8.11 18.58 9.92
N LEU A 112 8.17 19.46 8.91
CA LEU A 112 7.09 19.63 7.95
C LEU A 112 6.95 18.38 7.06
N LEU A 113 8.07 17.81 6.59
CA LEU A 113 8.09 16.52 5.87
C LEU A 113 7.54 15.38 6.72
N PHE A 114 7.94 15.30 8.00
CA PHE A 114 7.48 14.26 8.92
C PHE A 114 5.97 14.33 9.14
N ILE A 115 5.43 15.52 9.43
CA ILE A 115 3.99 15.71 9.63
C ILE A 115 3.23 15.43 8.33
N ALA A 116 3.71 15.94 7.18
CA ALA A 116 3.11 15.67 5.87
C ALA A 116 3.00 14.16 5.61
N ARG A 117 4.07 13.42 5.93
CA ARG A 117 4.15 11.98 5.74
C ARG A 117 3.26 11.19 6.71
N LEU A 118 3.17 11.63 7.96
CA LEU A 118 2.26 11.09 8.96
C LEU A 118 0.80 11.26 8.52
N LEU A 119 0.41 12.46 8.07
CA LEU A 119 -0.93 12.74 7.55
C LEU A 119 -1.25 11.93 6.30
N ALA A 120 -0.29 11.77 5.38
CA ALA A 120 -0.43 10.90 4.22
C ALA A 120 -0.79 9.45 4.63
N GLY A 121 -0.15 8.95 5.69
CA GLY A 121 -0.44 7.64 6.28
C GLY A 121 -1.83 7.57 6.89
N ILE A 122 -2.20 8.54 7.73
CA ILE A 122 -3.51 8.60 8.40
C ILE A 122 -4.64 8.62 7.37
N GLY A 123 -4.54 9.51 6.38
CA GLY A 123 -5.50 9.64 5.28
C GLY A 123 -5.61 8.35 4.46
N THR A 124 -4.48 7.71 4.16
CA THR A 124 -4.48 6.42 3.44
C THR A 124 -5.16 5.32 4.24
N GLY A 125 -4.81 5.14 5.53
CA GLY A 125 -5.45 4.11 6.35
C GLY A 125 -6.96 4.30 6.47
N ALA A 126 -7.41 5.55 6.57
CA ALA A 126 -8.83 5.87 6.75
C ALA A 126 -9.60 5.61 5.44
N LEU A 127 -9.04 6.04 4.30
CA LEU A 127 -9.62 5.83 2.98
C LEU A 127 -9.64 4.36 2.58
N THR A 128 -8.54 3.64 2.80
CA THR A 128 -8.47 2.22 2.48
C THR A 128 -9.48 1.40 3.30
N GLY A 129 -9.76 1.78 4.54
CA GLY A 129 -10.86 1.19 5.31
C GLY A 129 -12.24 1.55 4.75
N ALA A 130 -12.58 2.85 4.72
CA ALA A 130 -13.93 3.31 4.42
C ALA A 130 -14.32 3.18 2.94
N ALA A 131 -13.41 3.50 2.01
CA ALA A 131 -13.69 3.45 0.58
C ALA A 131 -13.83 2.02 0.05
N ASN A 132 -13.07 1.05 0.56
CA ASN A 132 -13.26 -0.36 0.17
C ASN A 132 -14.64 -0.88 0.59
N ILE A 133 -15.11 -0.53 1.79
CA ILE A 133 -16.47 -0.87 2.23
C ILE A 133 -17.50 -0.19 1.31
N ALA A 134 -17.28 1.08 0.98
CA ALA A 134 -18.17 1.82 0.09
C ALA A 134 -18.20 1.23 -1.34
N LEU A 135 -17.06 0.79 -1.88
CA LEU A 135 -16.98 0.11 -3.18
C LEU A 135 -17.80 -1.19 -3.20
N VAL A 136 -17.74 -1.98 -2.12
CA VAL A 136 -18.58 -3.19 -1.98
C VAL A 136 -20.06 -2.82 -1.84
N ARG A 137 -20.38 -1.76 -1.08
CA ARG A 137 -21.75 -1.31 -0.83
C ARG A 137 -22.44 -0.76 -2.08
N PHE A 138 -21.73 0.03 -2.88
CA PHE A 138 -22.28 0.69 -4.07
C PHE A 138 -21.98 -0.07 -5.37
N GLY A 139 -21.09 -1.05 -5.32
CA GLY A 139 -20.74 -1.90 -6.45
C GLY A 139 -21.84 -2.86 -6.87
N PRO A 140 -21.69 -3.51 -8.04
CA PRO A 140 -22.59 -4.58 -8.47
C PRO A 140 -22.67 -5.72 -7.45
N LYS A 141 -23.82 -6.41 -7.38
CA LYS A 141 -24.01 -7.60 -6.53
C LYS A 141 -23.36 -8.84 -7.15
N ASP A 142 -22.06 -8.81 -7.35
CA ASP A 142 -21.25 -9.85 -8.00
C ASP A 142 -20.36 -10.64 -7.02
N GLY A 143 -20.66 -10.55 -5.72
CA GLY A 143 -19.83 -11.09 -4.65
C GLY A 143 -18.60 -10.24 -4.31
N GLY A 144 -18.56 -8.97 -4.75
CA GLY A 144 -17.47 -8.04 -4.47
C GLY A 144 -16.30 -8.12 -5.44
N LYS A 145 -16.46 -8.81 -6.58
CA LYS A 145 -15.39 -8.99 -7.58
C LYS A 145 -15.02 -7.67 -8.22
N ASN A 146 -16.01 -6.89 -8.68
CA ASN A 146 -15.77 -5.57 -9.25
C ASN A 146 -15.21 -4.58 -8.22
N ALA A 147 -15.71 -4.62 -6.98
CA ALA A 147 -15.17 -3.78 -5.90
C ALA A 147 -13.69 -4.09 -5.64
N ALA A 148 -13.32 -5.37 -5.56
CA ALA A 148 -11.94 -5.80 -5.40
C ALA A 148 -11.05 -5.44 -6.60
N LEU A 149 -11.59 -5.51 -7.83
CA LEU A 149 -10.89 -5.11 -9.04
C LEU A 149 -10.64 -3.60 -9.05
N ILE A 150 -11.66 -2.78 -8.82
CA ILE A 150 -11.55 -1.32 -8.74
C ILE A 150 -10.54 -0.93 -7.68
N ALA A 151 -10.62 -1.51 -6.47
CA ALA A 151 -9.66 -1.27 -5.42
C ALA A 151 -8.23 -1.63 -5.85
N THR A 152 -8.02 -2.81 -6.45
CA THR A 152 -6.70 -3.26 -6.91
C THR A 152 -6.13 -2.33 -7.99
N LEU A 153 -6.97 -1.89 -8.94
CA LEU A 153 -6.57 -0.94 -9.99
C LEU A 153 -6.24 0.44 -9.42
N SER A 154 -7.09 0.99 -8.56
CA SER A 154 -6.82 2.26 -7.85
C SER A 154 -5.53 2.19 -7.05
N PHE A 155 -5.29 1.08 -6.36
CA PHE A 155 -4.06 0.87 -5.60
C PHE A 155 -2.83 0.89 -6.51
N THR A 156 -2.86 0.07 -7.56
CA THR A 156 -1.73 -0.10 -8.48
C THR A 156 -1.43 1.20 -9.23
N THR A 157 -2.47 1.85 -9.76
CA THR A 157 -2.35 3.11 -10.50
C THR A 157 -1.87 4.25 -9.61
N GLY A 158 -2.41 4.38 -8.39
CA GLY A 158 -1.96 5.41 -7.44
C GLY A 158 -0.49 5.22 -7.05
N LEU A 159 -0.10 3.99 -6.72
CA LEU A 159 1.29 3.65 -6.37
C LEU A 159 2.26 3.89 -7.54
N ALA A 160 1.87 3.56 -8.78
CA ALA A 160 2.74 3.71 -9.95
C ALA A 160 2.86 5.16 -10.42
N LEU A 161 1.77 5.94 -10.40
CA LEU A 161 1.77 7.31 -10.92
C LEU A 161 2.52 8.30 -10.02
N GLY A 162 2.56 8.08 -8.70
CA GLY A 162 3.28 8.96 -7.77
C GLY A 162 4.76 9.15 -8.16
N PRO A 163 5.55 8.07 -8.25
CA PRO A 163 6.94 8.12 -8.67
C PRO A 163 7.13 8.63 -10.11
N ILE A 164 6.16 8.41 -11.00
CA ILE A 164 6.18 8.97 -12.36
C ILE A 164 6.10 10.50 -12.31
N PHE A 165 5.15 11.07 -11.58
CA PHE A 165 5.02 12.52 -11.48
C PHE A 165 6.24 13.17 -10.82
N SER A 166 6.77 12.58 -9.75
CA SER A 166 8.02 13.04 -9.15
C SER A 166 9.22 12.87 -10.06
N GLY A 167 9.28 11.79 -10.84
CA GLY A 167 10.30 11.57 -11.86
C GLY A 167 10.27 12.64 -12.95
N VAL A 168 9.08 12.96 -13.49
CA VAL A 168 8.89 14.03 -14.47
C VAL A 168 9.29 15.39 -13.88
N ALA A 169 8.87 15.69 -12.65
CA ALA A 169 9.24 16.94 -11.98
C ALA A 169 10.77 17.06 -11.81
N LEU A 170 11.45 15.97 -11.42
CA LEU A 170 12.91 15.91 -11.32
C LEU A 170 13.63 16.04 -12.67
N GLN A 171 13.08 15.48 -13.75
CA GLN A 171 13.69 15.56 -15.08
C GLN A 171 13.52 16.93 -15.73
N THR A 172 12.37 17.55 -15.54
CA THR A 172 12.03 18.83 -16.17
C THR A 172 12.47 20.04 -15.36
N GLY A 173 12.68 19.87 -14.04
CA GLY A 173 12.93 20.97 -13.11
C GLY A 173 11.70 21.85 -12.85
N PHE A 174 10.52 21.46 -13.36
CA PHE A 174 9.30 22.25 -13.23
C PHE A 174 8.66 22.06 -11.86
N TYR A 175 8.79 23.06 -10.98
CA TYR A 175 8.29 23.03 -9.59
C TYR A 175 8.58 21.69 -8.91
N THR A 176 9.84 21.29 -8.93
CA THR A 176 10.32 19.92 -8.62
C THR A 176 9.72 19.30 -7.36
N THR A 177 9.64 20.08 -6.28
CA THR A 177 9.17 19.63 -4.96
C THR A 177 7.68 19.86 -4.72
N SER A 178 6.96 20.59 -5.59
CA SER A 178 5.56 20.94 -5.38
C SER A 178 4.60 20.33 -6.42
N MET A 179 5.05 20.17 -7.68
CA MET A 179 4.21 19.70 -8.79
C MET A 179 3.50 18.36 -8.51
N PRO A 180 4.17 17.30 -8.01
CA PRO A 180 3.51 16.03 -7.73
C PRO A 180 2.41 16.17 -6.67
N PHE A 181 2.62 17.03 -5.68
CA PHE A 181 1.68 17.23 -4.58
C PHE A 181 0.50 18.12 -4.97
N VAL A 182 0.70 19.07 -5.89
CA VAL A 182 -0.41 19.81 -6.52
C VAL A 182 -1.34 18.86 -7.29
N ILE A 183 -0.78 17.89 -8.02
CA ILE A 183 -1.57 16.85 -8.69
C ILE A 183 -2.35 16.01 -7.67
N ILE A 184 -1.71 15.59 -6.57
CA ILE A 184 -2.39 14.87 -5.47
C ILE A 184 -3.56 15.69 -4.94
N MET A 185 -3.34 16.98 -4.67
CA MET A 185 -4.39 17.87 -4.18
C MET A 185 -5.55 17.97 -5.16
N PHE A 186 -5.27 18.12 -6.46
CA PHE A 186 -6.31 18.18 -7.48
C PHE A 186 -7.16 16.90 -7.53
N VAL A 187 -6.52 15.73 -7.53
CA VAL A 187 -7.22 14.43 -7.54
C VAL A 187 -8.02 14.23 -6.25
N ALA A 188 -7.45 14.56 -5.09
CA ALA A 188 -8.12 14.44 -3.79
C ALA A 188 -9.31 15.41 -3.66
N ALA A 189 -9.18 16.65 -4.14
CA ALA A 189 -10.27 17.64 -4.16
C ALA A 189 -11.40 17.20 -5.10
N THR A 190 -11.07 16.67 -6.27
CA THR A 190 -12.06 16.14 -7.22
C THR A 190 -12.80 14.94 -6.63
N ALA A 191 -12.07 14.03 -5.97
CA ALA A 191 -12.67 12.92 -5.25
C ALA A 191 -13.58 13.41 -4.11
N ALA A 192 -13.16 14.40 -3.33
CA ALA A 192 -13.94 14.92 -2.20
C ALA A 192 -15.24 15.59 -2.67
N LEU A 193 -15.15 16.47 -3.68
CA LEU A 193 -16.31 17.12 -4.28
C LEU A 193 -17.26 16.09 -4.90
N GLY A 194 -16.73 15.13 -5.65
CA GLY A 194 -17.52 14.07 -6.26
C GLY A 194 -18.23 13.18 -5.24
N VAL A 195 -17.53 12.76 -4.19
CA VAL A 195 -18.12 12.04 -3.06
C VAL A 195 -19.20 12.88 -2.38
N MET A 196 -19.01 14.18 -2.19
CA MET A 196 -20.01 15.05 -1.56
C MET A 196 -21.26 15.27 -2.42
N LEU A 197 -21.09 15.42 -3.74
CA LEU A 197 -22.17 15.76 -4.68
C LEU A 197 -22.92 14.54 -5.22
N LYS A 198 -22.27 13.39 -5.31
CA LYS A 198 -22.82 12.15 -5.90
C LYS A 198 -23.02 11.04 -4.88
N TRP A 199 -22.98 11.34 -3.57
CA TRP A 199 -23.30 10.35 -2.55
C TRP A 199 -24.77 9.92 -2.65
N PRO A 200 -25.07 8.63 -2.85
CA PRO A 200 -26.45 8.17 -2.91
C PRO A 200 -27.16 8.35 -1.55
N GLN A 201 -28.22 9.15 -1.51
CA GLN A 201 -29.01 9.41 -0.29
C GLN A 201 -29.90 8.20 0.09
N ASP A 202 -30.35 7.41 -0.89
CA ASP A 202 -31.38 6.37 -0.70
C ASP A 202 -30.87 5.05 -0.14
N VAL A 203 -29.55 4.89 0.04
CA VAL A 203 -28.95 3.61 0.48
C VAL A 203 -28.86 3.51 2.00
N ALA A 204 -29.48 4.44 2.74
CA ALA A 204 -29.67 4.36 4.18
C ALA A 204 -30.47 3.11 4.64
N LEU A 205 -31.10 2.37 3.71
CA LEU A 205 -32.05 1.30 4.03
C LEU A 205 -31.61 -0.13 3.68
N VAL A 206 -30.38 -0.38 3.24
CA VAL A 206 -29.87 -1.76 3.11
C VAL A 206 -28.69 -1.97 4.03
N VAL A 207 -28.92 -1.75 5.32
CA VAL A 207 -28.43 -2.74 6.27
C VAL A 207 -29.24 -3.97 5.92
N SER A 208 -28.64 -4.96 5.27
CA SER A 208 -29.17 -6.31 5.42
C SER A 208 -29.31 -6.48 6.93
N SER A 209 -30.55 -6.56 7.38
CA SER A 209 -30.98 -7.15 8.63
C SER A 209 -30.55 -8.62 8.63
N GLY A 210 -29.26 -8.89 8.43
CA GLY A 210 -28.60 -9.94 9.17
C GLY A 210 -28.57 -9.39 10.56
N GLN A 211 -29.58 -9.81 11.33
CA GLN A 211 -29.62 -9.84 12.78
C GLN A 211 -28.39 -9.17 13.41
N ALA A 212 -28.63 -8.20 14.28
CA ALA A 212 -27.86 -8.18 15.51
C ALA A 212 -28.11 -9.56 16.18
N VAL A 213 -27.50 -10.61 15.62
CA VAL A 213 -26.91 -11.64 16.43
C VAL A 213 -25.95 -10.76 17.21
N GLU A 214 -26.32 -10.47 18.45
CA GLU A 214 -25.39 -10.72 19.52
C GLU A 214 -24.79 -12.10 19.22
N THR A 215 -23.86 -12.17 18.26
CA THR A 215 -22.83 -13.18 18.28
C THR A 215 -22.15 -12.75 19.54
N ARG A 216 -22.61 -13.33 20.65
CA ARG A 216 -21.83 -13.57 21.84
C ARG A 216 -20.43 -13.74 21.30
N VAL A 217 -19.66 -12.65 21.38
CA VAL A 217 -18.28 -12.68 20.94
C VAL A 217 -17.72 -13.65 21.94
N GLU A 218 -17.69 -14.92 21.57
CA GLU A 218 -16.92 -15.89 22.30
C GLU A 218 -15.57 -15.20 22.37
N ASN A 219 -15.21 -14.85 23.60
CA ASN A 219 -13.96 -14.21 23.97
C ASN A 219 -12.81 -15.18 23.65
N SER A 220 -12.69 -15.62 22.40
CA SER A 220 -11.54 -16.33 21.89
C SER A 220 -10.44 -15.30 21.89
N SER A 221 -9.52 -15.36 22.84
CA SER A 221 -8.44 -14.40 22.91
C SER A 221 -7.60 -14.44 21.63
N LEU A 222 -6.92 -13.34 21.28
CA LEU A 222 -5.94 -13.35 20.18
C LEU A 222 -4.91 -14.49 20.37
N ALA A 223 -4.56 -14.78 21.63
CA ALA A 223 -3.71 -15.91 22.00
C ALA A 223 -4.32 -17.27 21.63
N ALA A 224 -5.63 -17.47 21.81
CA ALA A 224 -6.30 -18.69 21.35
C ALA A 224 -6.25 -18.85 19.83
N GLY A 225 -6.45 -17.75 19.09
CA GLY A 225 -6.31 -17.72 17.63
C GLY A 225 -4.89 -18.07 17.16
N LEU A 226 -3.86 -17.49 17.80
CA LEU A 226 -2.46 -17.79 17.50
C LEU A 226 -2.07 -19.23 17.85
N ARG A 227 -2.60 -19.80 18.94
CA ARG A 227 -2.40 -21.21 19.26
C ARG A 227 -3.06 -22.14 18.23
N ALA A 228 -4.25 -21.77 17.75
CA ALA A 228 -4.97 -22.55 16.75
C ALA A 228 -4.30 -22.54 15.37
N THR A 229 -3.73 -21.40 14.95
CA THR A 229 -2.99 -21.30 13.68
C THR A 229 -1.56 -21.80 13.77
N GLY A 230 -0.95 -21.74 14.97
CA GLY A 230 0.39 -22.23 15.25
C GLY A 230 1.48 -21.54 14.41
N SER A 231 2.48 -22.32 13.99
CA SER A 231 3.63 -21.81 13.24
C SER A 231 3.25 -21.28 11.85
N GLN A 232 2.12 -21.69 11.27
CA GLN A 232 1.69 -21.29 9.94
C GLN A 232 1.42 -19.79 9.84
N PHE A 233 0.83 -19.21 10.90
CA PHE A 233 0.62 -17.76 10.96
C PHE A 233 1.94 -17.00 10.92
N PHE A 234 2.91 -17.40 11.74
CA PHE A 234 4.22 -16.75 11.82
C PHE A 234 5.04 -16.95 10.54
N LEU A 235 4.89 -18.07 9.84
CA LEU A 235 5.50 -18.25 8.52
C LEU A 235 4.97 -17.24 7.50
N CYS A 236 3.65 -17.11 7.38
CA CYS A 236 3.03 -16.15 6.46
C CYS A 236 3.34 -14.69 6.85
N ALA A 237 3.26 -14.37 8.15
CA ALA A 237 3.55 -13.03 8.67
C ALA A 237 5.03 -12.67 8.52
N GLY A 238 5.95 -13.60 8.79
CA GLY A 238 7.39 -13.40 8.61
C GLY A 238 7.79 -13.23 7.15
N ALA A 239 7.16 -13.98 6.23
CA ALA A 239 7.35 -13.78 4.79
C ALA A 239 6.88 -12.39 4.33
N LEU A 240 5.70 -11.97 4.78
CA LEU A 240 5.18 -10.65 4.44
C LEU A 240 6.04 -9.54 5.05
N PHE A 241 6.45 -9.68 6.32
CA PHE A 241 7.36 -8.75 6.99
C PHE A 241 8.66 -8.58 6.19
N THR A 242 9.30 -9.68 5.82
CA THR A 242 10.60 -9.63 5.11
C THR A 242 10.45 -8.98 3.74
N CYS A 243 9.39 -9.32 3.01
CA CYS A 243 9.07 -8.71 1.73
C CYS A 243 8.86 -7.19 1.85
N TRP A 244 8.04 -6.76 2.82
CA TRP A 244 7.74 -5.34 3.02
C TRP A 244 8.94 -4.57 3.58
N ALA A 245 9.81 -5.19 4.37
CA ALA A 245 11.06 -4.60 4.81
C ALA A 245 12.00 -4.29 3.62
N VAL A 246 12.14 -5.25 2.69
CA VAL A 246 12.95 -5.03 1.48
C VAL A 246 12.30 -3.96 0.58
N ALA A 247 11.00 -4.04 0.34
CA ALA A 247 10.27 -3.04 -0.45
C ALA A 247 10.40 -1.63 0.14
N ALA A 248 10.20 -1.50 1.45
CA ALA A 248 10.37 -0.24 2.18
C ALA A 248 11.79 0.29 2.07
N SER A 249 12.80 -0.58 2.07
CA SER A 249 14.20 -0.19 1.92
C SER A 249 14.50 0.28 0.49
N ILE A 250 13.99 -0.41 -0.53
CA ILE A 250 14.08 0.02 -1.94
C ILE A 250 13.45 1.41 -2.11
N LEU A 251 12.31 1.67 -1.48
CA LEU A 251 11.66 2.97 -1.56
C LEU A 251 12.43 4.03 -0.74
N ALA A 252 12.80 3.76 0.50
CA ALA A 252 13.39 4.78 1.37
C ALA A 252 14.84 5.17 1.00
N ILE A 253 15.70 4.18 0.71
CA ILE A 253 17.14 4.39 0.48
C ILE A 253 17.60 4.01 -0.93
N GLY A 254 16.76 3.34 -1.72
CA GLY A 254 17.10 2.92 -3.07
C GLY A 254 17.42 4.06 -4.04
N PRO A 255 16.83 5.29 -3.97
CA PRO A 255 17.31 6.40 -4.78
C PRO A 255 18.80 6.68 -4.56
N SER A 256 19.25 6.66 -3.29
CA SER A 256 20.65 6.88 -2.91
C SER A 256 21.56 5.73 -3.38
N VAL A 257 21.06 4.49 -3.39
CA VAL A 257 21.77 3.33 -3.97
C VAL A 257 21.94 3.50 -5.48
N ALA A 258 20.88 3.89 -6.18
CA ALA A 258 20.92 4.11 -7.62
C ALA A 258 21.93 5.20 -8.00
N GLU A 259 21.94 6.33 -7.28
CA GLU A 259 22.88 7.43 -7.52
C GLU A 259 24.31 7.07 -7.12
N LYS A 260 24.53 6.62 -5.88
CA LYS A 260 25.87 6.50 -5.30
C LYS A 260 26.58 5.18 -5.58
N LEU A 261 25.83 4.08 -5.76
CA LEU A 261 26.42 2.74 -5.96
C LEU A 261 26.27 2.23 -7.40
N LEU A 262 25.27 2.70 -8.15
CA LEU A 262 25.03 2.29 -9.54
C LEU A 262 25.31 3.40 -10.57
N GLY A 263 25.69 4.60 -10.12
CA GLY A 263 26.08 5.70 -11.00
C GLY A 263 24.93 6.34 -11.80
N MET A 264 23.68 6.18 -11.37
CA MET A 264 22.52 6.77 -12.05
C MET A 264 22.58 8.30 -11.98
N GLN A 265 22.83 8.94 -13.13
CA GLN A 265 22.95 10.40 -13.24
C GLN A 265 21.60 11.13 -13.34
N SER A 266 20.59 10.50 -13.95
CA SER A 266 19.28 11.11 -14.14
C SER A 266 18.37 10.86 -12.94
N ARG A 267 18.24 11.88 -12.07
CA ARG A 267 17.49 11.80 -10.81
C ARG A 267 16.04 11.33 -10.98
N GLY A 268 15.38 11.70 -12.08
CA GLY A 268 13.99 11.29 -12.31
C GLY A 268 13.80 9.88 -12.87
N VAL A 269 14.84 9.24 -13.43
CA VAL A 269 14.75 7.86 -13.96
C VAL A 269 14.39 6.86 -12.86
N TYR A 270 14.88 7.08 -11.64
CA TYR A 270 14.54 6.23 -10.50
C TYR A 270 13.03 6.18 -10.23
N GLY A 271 12.32 7.29 -10.46
CA GLY A 271 10.86 7.35 -10.37
C GLY A 271 10.16 6.37 -11.32
N TYR A 272 10.64 6.27 -12.57
CA TYR A 272 10.10 5.32 -13.55
C TYR A 272 10.43 3.87 -13.20
N VAL A 273 11.64 3.61 -12.68
CA VAL A 273 12.05 2.27 -12.26
C VAL A 273 11.17 1.77 -11.11
N ILE A 274 10.89 2.62 -10.11
CA ILE A 274 9.94 2.26 -9.04
C ILE A 274 8.54 2.03 -9.61
N ALA A 275 8.07 2.88 -10.52
CA ALA A 275 6.75 2.73 -11.11
C ALA A 275 6.60 1.38 -11.82
N VAL A 276 7.61 0.96 -12.59
CA VAL A 276 7.66 -0.36 -13.22
C VAL A 276 7.64 -1.48 -12.16
N TYR A 277 8.44 -1.36 -11.09
CA TYR A 277 8.41 -2.30 -9.97
C TYR A 277 7.00 -2.44 -9.36
N LEU A 278 6.31 -1.32 -9.11
CA LEU A 278 4.97 -1.31 -8.51
C LEU A 278 3.90 -1.87 -9.46
N VAL A 279 4.02 -1.61 -10.77
CA VAL A 279 3.15 -2.21 -11.79
C VAL A 279 3.35 -3.72 -11.85
N ILE A 280 4.60 -4.20 -11.86
CA ILE A 280 4.91 -5.64 -11.85
C ILE A 280 4.38 -6.28 -10.57
N ALA A 281 4.51 -5.62 -9.43
CA ALA A 281 3.93 -6.08 -8.17
C ALA A 281 2.40 -6.21 -8.25
N GLY A 282 1.70 -5.23 -8.81
CA GLY A 282 0.25 -5.28 -9.04
C GLY A 282 -0.16 -6.41 -9.98
N ILE A 283 0.53 -6.57 -11.12
CA ILE A 283 0.30 -7.68 -12.07
C ILE A 283 0.54 -9.02 -11.38
N SER A 284 1.62 -9.15 -10.62
CA SER A 284 1.95 -10.35 -9.86
C SER A 284 0.85 -10.70 -8.85
N GLN A 285 0.26 -9.72 -8.15
CA GLN A 285 -0.88 -9.98 -7.25
C GLN A 285 -2.08 -10.55 -8.02
N ILE A 286 -2.40 -10.02 -9.20
CA ILE A 286 -3.53 -10.50 -10.01
C ILE A 286 -3.28 -11.92 -10.50
N LEU A 287 -2.09 -12.19 -11.04
CA LEU A 287 -1.71 -13.52 -11.55
C LEU A 287 -1.64 -14.56 -10.44
N SER A 288 -1.09 -14.19 -9.28
CA SER A 288 -0.92 -15.07 -8.13
C SER A 288 -2.23 -15.62 -7.57
N ARG A 289 -3.35 -14.88 -7.74
CA ARG A 289 -4.69 -15.36 -7.35
C ARG A 289 -5.16 -16.58 -8.15
N ARG A 290 -4.55 -16.89 -9.29
CA ARG A 290 -4.88 -18.06 -10.12
C ARG A 290 -4.16 -19.33 -9.68
N PHE A 291 -3.15 -19.22 -8.84
CA PHE A 291 -2.35 -20.34 -8.35
C PHE A 291 -2.72 -20.71 -6.91
N LYS A 292 -2.37 -21.93 -6.48
CA LYS A 292 -2.53 -22.32 -5.07
C LYS A 292 -1.67 -21.42 -4.19
N ALA A 293 -2.26 -20.84 -3.15
CA ALA A 293 -1.64 -19.82 -2.31
C ALA A 293 -0.28 -20.24 -1.71
N ARG A 294 -0.14 -21.52 -1.34
CA ARG A 294 1.13 -22.11 -0.89
C ARG A 294 2.26 -21.98 -1.91
N TYR A 295 1.99 -22.28 -3.17
CA TYR A 295 3.02 -22.18 -4.23
C TYR A 295 3.33 -20.72 -4.55
N SER A 296 2.32 -19.85 -4.56
CA SER A 296 2.53 -18.41 -4.69
C SER A 296 3.48 -17.89 -3.60
N LEU A 297 3.25 -18.25 -2.34
CA LEU A 297 4.11 -17.84 -1.22
C LEU A 297 5.53 -18.39 -1.37
N MET A 298 5.66 -19.69 -1.67
CA MET A 298 6.95 -20.36 -1.83
C MET A 298 7.79 -19.75 -2.95
N PHE A 299 7.24 -19.64 -4.16
CA PHE A 299 7.95 -19.05 -5.30
C PHE A 299 8.22 -17.56 -5.08
N GLY A 300 7.33 -16.86 -4.38
CA GLY A 300 7.56 -15.49 -3.96
C GLY A 300 8.78 -15.36 -3.05
N CYS A 301 8.92 -16.21 -2.02
CA CYS A 301 10.10 -16.22 -1.14
C CYS A 301 11.39 -16.54 -1.91
N LEU A 302 11.36 -17.53 -2.81
CA LEU A 302 12.53 -17.87 -3.63
C LEU A 302 12.92 -16.72 -4.59
N ALA A 303 11.93 -16.08 -5.21
CA ALA A 303 12.16 -14.92 -6.05
C ALA A 303 12.70 -13.73 -5.26
N GLN A 304 12.23 -13.50 -4.02
CA GLN A 304 12.78 -12.46 -3.16
C GLN A 304 14.26 -12.72 -2.86
N ALA A 305 14.64 -13.96 -2.52
CA ALA A 305 16.04 -14.33 -2.31
C ALA A 305 16.88 -14.13 -3.58
N LEU A 306 16.36 -14.52 -4.74
CA LEU A 306 17.02 -14.28 -6.02
C LEU A 306 17.19 -12.78 -6.31
N SER A 307 16.17 -11.96 -6.04
CA SER A 307 16.21 -10.51 -6.32
C SER A 307 17.34 -9.81 -5.57
N VAL A 308 17.57 -10.18 -4.30
CA VAL A 308 18.62 -9.54 -3.49
C VAL A 308 20.02 -10.00 -3.87
N VAL A 309 20.17 -11.24 -4.35
CA VAL A 309 21.42 -11.70 -4.98
C VAL A 309 21.69 -10.92 -6.26
N VAL A 310 20.67 -10.75 -7.11
CA VAL A 310 20.77 -9.97 -8.35
C VAL A 310 21.11 -8.51 -8.05
N PHE A 311 20.53 -7.90 -7.00
CA PHE A 311 20.90 -6.55 -6.58
C PHE A 311 22.34 -6.45 -6.06
N ALA A 312 22.81 -7.45 -5.30
CA ALA A 312 24.19 -7.49 -4.83
C ALA A 312 25.16 -7.52 -6.02
N GLU A 313 24.92 -8.41 -6.98
CA GLU A 313 25.71 -8.50 -8.21
C GLU A 313 25.64 -7.22 -9.05
N ALA A 314 24.47 -6.56 -9.10
CA ALA A 314 24.31 -5.29 -9.81
C ALA A 314 25.22 -4.19 -9.24
N ILE A 315 25.37 -4.14 -7.92
CA ILE A 315 26.27 -3.19 -7.26
C ILE A 315 27.73 -3.53 -7.55
N GLN A 316 28.10 -4.82 -7.48
CA GLN A 316 29.49 -5.25 -7.75
C GLN A 316 29.92 -5.00 -9.20
N LEU A 317 28.99 -5.16 -10.15
CA LEU A 317 29.23 -4.96 -11.57
C LEU A 317 28.90 -3.55 -12.05
N TYR A 318 28.49 -2.64 -11.16
CA TYR A 318 28.02 -1.29 -11.50
C TYR A 318 26.97 -1.27 -12.63
N SER A 319 26.04 -2.22 -12.62
CA SER A 319 25.11 -2.49 -13.73
C SER A 319 23.67 -2.08 -13.43
N LEU A 320 23.23 -0.98 -14.04
CA LEU A 320 21.83 -0.52 -13.98
C LEU A 320 20.85 -1.52 -14.59
N VAL A 321 21.27 -2.25 -15.63
CA VAL A 321 20.44 -3.28 -16.28
C VAL A 321 20.17 -4.42 -15.30
N LEU A 322 21.21 -4.88 -14.58
CA LEU A 322 21.06 -5.95 -13.61
C LEU A 322 20.20 -5.51 -12.41
N ALA A 323 20.34 -4.26 -11.97
CA ALA A 323 19.46 -3.67 -10.97
C ALA A 323 18.00 -3.62 -11.44
N ALA A 324 17.74 -3.25 -12.71
CA ALA A 324 16.39 -3.27 -13.27
C ALA A 324 15.79 -4.69 -13.33
N VAL A 325 16.60 -5.70 -13.67
CA VAL A 325 16.20 -7.12 -13.58
C VAL A 325 15.85 -7.49 -12.13
N GLY A 326 16.67 -7.08 -11.16
CA GLY A 326 16.39 -7.24 -9.73
C GLY A 326 15.05 -6.63 -9.33
N MET A 327 14.71 -5.44 -9.82
CA MET A 327 13.42 -4.77 -9.58
C MET A 327 12.25 -5.58 -10.17
N VAL A 328 12.39 -6.17 -11.36
CA VAL A 328 11.36 -7.03 -11.95
C VAL A 328 11.10 -8.26 -11.06
N ILE A 329 12.16 -8.93 -10.62
CA ILE A 329 12.08 -10.13 -9.78
C ILE A 329 11.49 -9.77 -8.40
N ALA A 330 11.94 -8.66 -7.80
CA ALA A 330 11.42 -8.16 -6.53
C ALA A 330 9.93 -7.79 -6.64
N GLY A 331 9.50 -7.19 -7.75
CA GLY A 331 8.10 -6.88 -8.01
C GLY A 331 7.24 -8.14 -8.06
N TYR A 332 7.71 -9.17 -8.79
CA TYR A 332 7.04 -10.47 -8.79
C TYR A 332 6.94 -11.06 -7.38
N ALA A 333 8.06 -11.07 -6.64
CA ALA A 333 8.14 -11.58 -5.27
C ALA A 333 7.14 -10.86 -4.35
N TYR A 334 7.05 -9.53 -4.44
CA TYR A 334 6.13 -8.72 -3.66
C TYR A 334 4.68 -9.17 -3.83
N GLY A 335 4.22 -9.29 -5.08
CA GLY A 335 2.84 -9.69 -5.35
C GLY A 335 2.54 -11.14 -4.93
N ALA A 336 3.48 -12.05 -5.18
CA ALA A 336 3.32 -13.48 -4.90
C ALA A 336 3.32 -13.78 -3.39
N ILE A 337 4.21 -13.14 -2.62
CA ILE A 337 4.25 -13.25 -1.15
C ILE A 337 3.00 -12.61 -0.55
N PHE A 338 2.62 -11.40 -0.97
CA PHE A 338 1.45 -10.71 -0.43
C PHE A 338 0.18 -11.55 -0.59
N VAL A 339 -0.12 -12.01 -1.81
CA VAL A 339 -1.31 -12.81 -2.09
C VAL A 339 -1.22 -14.18 -1.42
N GLY A 340 -0.10 -14.87 -1.53
CA GLY A 340 0.10 -16.19 -0.92
C GLY A 340 -0.10 -16.17 0.60
N SER A 341 0.59 -15.26 1.31
CA SER A 341 0.46 -15.10 2.75
C SER A 341 -0.94 -14.66 3.17
N ALA A 342 -1.51 -13.65 2.52
CA ALA A 342 -2.84 -13.15 2.88
C ALA A 342 -3.91 -14.23 2.68
N THR A 343 -3.90 -14.96 1.56
CA THR A 343 -4.86 -16.04 1.32
C THR A 343 -4.73 -17.15 2.35
N LEU A 344 -3.50 -17.61 2.65
CA LEU A 344 -3.29 -18.67 3.65
C LEU A 344 -3.71 -18.23 5.04
N VAL A 345 -3.40 -16.99 5.45
CA VAL A 345 -3.80 -16.46 6.77
C VAL A 345 -5.32 -16.36 6.88
N ASN A 346 -6.03 -15.94 5.84
CA ASN A 346 -7.50 -15.96 5.82
C ASN A 346 -8.06 -17.39 5.94
N LEU A 347 -7.44 -18.38 5.27
CA LEU A 347 -7.89 -19.78 5.30
C LEU A 347 -7.70 -20.45 6.67
N ILE A 348 -6.56 -20.23 7.32
CA ILE A 348 -6.24 -20.89 8.61
C ILE A 348 -6.89 -20.21 9.81
N SER A 349 -7.35 -18.96 9.67
CA SER A 349 -7.83 -18.15 10.78
C SER A 349 -9.21 -18.63 11.27
N PRO A 350 -9.36 -19.01 12.55
CA PRO A 350 -10.66 -19.40 13.11
C PRO A 350 -11.67 -18.26 13.05
N LYS A 351 -12.95 -18.55 12.77
CA LYS A 351 -14.02 -17.54 12.65
C LYS A 351 -14.09 -16.57 13.83
N ALA A 352 -13.93 -17.07 15.06
CA ALA A 352 -14.04 -16.28 16.28
C ALA A 352 -12.90 -15.26 16.49
N SER A 353 -11.71 -15.55 15.96
CA SER A 353 -10.52 -14.69 16.07
C SER A 353 -10.06 -14.11 14.72
N HIS A 354 -10.83 -14.33 13.65
CA HIS A 354 -10.43 -14.03 12.27
C HIS A 354 -10.00 -12.58 12.10
N ALA A 355 -10.89 -11.62 12.40
CA ALA A 355 -10.59 -10.20 12.24
C ALA A 355 -9.34 -9.75 13.03
N ARG A 356 -9.12 -10.31 14.23
CA ARG A 356 -7.97 -9.98 15.07
C ARG A 356 -6.66 -10.55 14.53
N LEU A 357 -6.68 -11.76 13.98
CA LEU A 357 -5.51 -12.36 13.32
C LEU A 357 -5.17 -11.62 12.01
N ILE A 358 -6.16 -11.28 11.19
CA ILE A 358 -5.94 -10.47 9.98
C ILE A 358 -5.36 -9.10 10.34
N SER A 359 -5.90 -8.45 11.37
CA SER A 359 -5.38 -7.16 11.84
C SER A 359 -3.92 -7.28 12.30
N LEU A 360 -3.59 -8.27 13.15
CA LEU A 360 -2.21 -8.52 13.59
C LEU A 360 -1.27 -8.79 12.41
N PHE A 361 -1.71 -9.57 11.42
CA PHE A 361 -0.93 -9.86 10.22
C PHE A 361 -0.54 -8.58 9.45
N TYR A 362 -1.48 -7.66 9.24
CA TYR A 362 -1.18 -6.39 8.59
C TYR A 362 -0.38 -5.44 9.49
N VAL A 363 -0.60 -5.43 10.81
CA VAL A 363 0.22 -4.66 11.75
C VAL A 363 1.69 -5.07 11.65
N ILE A 364 1.97 -6.39 11.63
CA ILE A 364 3.33 -6.92 11.44
C ILE A 364 3.92 -6.42 10.12
N ALA A 365 3.15 -6.46 9.03
CA ALA A 365 3.61 -5.97 7.73
C ALA A 365 3.95 -4.46 7.75
N TYR A 366 3.12 -3.63 8.39
CA TYR A 366 3.39 -2.19 8.49
C TYR A 366 4.60 -1.88 9.37
N VAL A 367 4.82 -2.62 10.46
CA VAL A 367 6.02 -2.48 11.31
C VAL A 367 7.31 -2.73 10.50
N ALA A 368 7.26 -3.59 9.47
CA ALA A 368 8.41 -3.83 8.59
C ALA A 368 8.92 -2.55 7.88
N ASN A 369 8.09 -1.52 7.73
CA ASN A 369 8.48 -0.24 7.13
C ASN A 369 9.41 0.59 8.02
N TRP A 370 9.69 0.15 9.25
CA TRP A 370 10.69 0.77 10.13
C TRP A 370 12.07 0.10 10.05
N VAL A 371 12.21 -1.03 9.34
CA VAL A 371 13.52 -1.63 9.06
C VAL A 371 14.48 -0.64 8.37
N PRO A 372 14.06 0.19 7.40
CA PRO A 372 14.94 1.20 6.81
C PRO A 372 15.52 2.19 7.81
N ILE A 373 14.87 2.44 8.96
CA ILE A 373 15.42 3.33 9.99
C ILE A 373 16.72 2.76 10.56
N LEU A 374 16.73 1.45 10.82
CA LEU A 374 17.95 0.75 11.25
C LEU A 374 19.04 0.82 10.18
N LEU A 375 18.67 0.70 8.90
CA LEU A 375 19.60 0.89 7.79
C LEU A 375 20.12 2.33 7.73
N GLY A 376 19.26 3.31 7.96
CA GLY A 376 19.62 4.73 8.06
C GLY A 376 20.71 4.97 9.10
N VAL A 377 20.59 4.35 10.28
CA VAL A 377 21.62 4.42 11.33
C VAL A 377 22.95 3.85 10.84
N VAL A 378 22.91 2.70 10.16
CA VAL A 378 24.12 2.09 9.57
C VAL A 378 24.73 2.99 8.48
N ILE A 379 23.91 3.66 7.68
CA ILE A 379 24.38 4.58 6.63
C ILE A 379 25.09 5.78 7.26
N ASP A 380 24.50 6.39 8.28
CA ASP A 380 25.02 7.61 8.92
C ASP A 380 26.31 7.35 9.73
N HIS A 381 26.45 6.18 10.35
CA HIS A 381 27.62 5.83 11.18
C HIS A 381 28.70 5.00 10.49
N ALA A 382 28.39 4.37 9.35
CA ALA A 382 29.32 3.51 8.64
C ALA A 382 29.30 3.77 7.13
N SER A 383 28.39 3.14 6.39
CA SER A 383 28.29 3.35 4.94
C SER A 383 27.01 2.81 4.34
N LEU A 384 26.63 3.37 3.19
CA LEU A 384 25.53 2.86 2.36
C LEU A 384 25.76 1.42 1.88
N HIS A 385 27.00 1.08 1.53
CA HIS A 385 27.34 -0.26 1.08
C HIS A 385 27.13 -1.31 2.18
N LEU A 386 27.52 -1.00 3.43
CA LEU A 386 27.31 -1.91 4.55
C LEU A 386 25.82 -2.12 4.85
N ALA A 387 25.02 -1.05 4.86
CA ALA A 387 23.58 -1.13 5.10
C ALA A 387 22.88 -2.03 4.07
N VAL A 388 23.22 -1.87 2.79
CA VAL A 388 22.66 -2.65 1.69
C VAL A 388 23.10 -4.12 1.78
N ASN A 389 24.37 -4.40 2.08
CA ASN A 389 24.86 -5.77 2.27
C ASN A 389 24.15 -6.48 3.43
N LEU A 390 23.94 -5.81 4.56
CA LEU A 390 23.21 -6.36 5.71
C LEU A 390 21.76 -6.69 5.33
N LEU A 391 21.09 -5.79 4.62
CA LEU A 391 19.73 -6.02 4.13
C LEU A 391 19.68 -7.26 3.21
N PHE A 392 20.59 -7.35 2.24
CA PHE A 392 20.61 -8.45 1.27
C PHE A 392 20.95 -9.79 1.92
N LEU A 393 21.96 -9.83 2.80
CA LEU A 393 22.34 -11.05 3.50
C LEU A 393 21.21 -11.58 4.38
N VAL A 394 20.64 -10.72 5.24
CA VAL A 394 19.57 -11.11 6.16
C VAL A 394 18.32 -11.53 5.39
N SER A 395 17.90 -10.75 4.39
CA SER A 395 16.72 -11.08 3.59
C SER A 395 16.90 -12.37 2.78
N ALA A 396 18.07 -12.61 2.17
CA ALA A 396 18.34 -13.85 1.44
C ALA A 396 18.22 -15.08 2.35
N VAL A 397 18.88 -15.06 3.52
CA VAL A 397 18.84 -16.17 4.49
C VAL A 397 17.41 -16.41 4.98
N VAL A 398 16.70 -15.35 5.38
CA VAL A 398 15.33 -15.45 5.89
C VAL A 398 14.37 -15.94 4.80
N CYS A 399 14.45 -15.41 3.59
CA CYS A 399 13.58 -15.82 2.49
C CYS A 399 13.83 -17.26 2.04
N LEU A 400 15.09 -17.73 2.00
CA LEU A 400 15.40 -19.13 1.73
C LEU A 400 14.84 -20.05 2.82
N ALA A 401 15.06 -19.70 4.10
CA ALA A 401 14.52 -20.46 5.22
C ALA A 401 13.00 -20.52 5.17
N LEU A 402 12.32 -19.40 4.93
CA LEU A 402 10.86 -19.35 4.80
C LEU A 402 10.36 -20.16 3.61
N GLY A 403 11.02 -20.09 2.44
CA GLY A 403 10.68 -20.92 1.28
C GLY A 403 10.75 -22.42 1.60
N LEU A 404 11.82 -22.86 2.26
CA LEU A 404 11.99 -24.25 2.72
C LEU A 404 10.92 -24.65 3.75
N LEU A 405 10.60 -23.77 4.69
CA LEU A 405 9.60 -24.04 5.73
C LEU A 405 8.18 -24.10 5.16
N VAL A 406 7.83 -23.24 4.20
CA VAL A 406 6.55 -23.27 3.47
C VAL A 406 6.42 -24.55 2.62
N MET A 407 7.52 -25.05 2.08
CA MET A 407 7.55 -26.37 1.42
C MET A 407 7.26 -27.51 2.40
N ARG A 408 7.65 -27.41 3.67
CA ARG A 408 7.40 -28.46 4.67
C ARG A 408 6.07 -28.30 5.40
N ALA A 409 5.52 -27.09 5.43
CA ALA A 409 4.27 -26.78 6.11
C ALA A 409 3.05 -27.43 5.43
N LYS A 410 2.19 -28.06 6.23
CA LYS A 410 0.92 -28.65 5.79
C LYS A 410 -0.21 -27.64 5.93
N PHE A 411 -0.40 -26.79 4.92
CA PHE A 411 -1.56 -25.90 4.86
C PHE A 411 -2.85 -26.69 4.52
N PRO A 412 -4.00 -26.29 5.09
CA PRO A 412 -5.29 -26.84 4.66
C PRO A 412 -5.52 -26.58 3.16
N HIS A 413 -6.22 -27.51 2.51
CA HIS A 413 -6.45 -27.51 1.07
C HIS A 413 -7.46 -26.47 0.60
#